data_AF-A0A1M6ULJ2-F1
#
_entry.id   AF-A0A1M6ULJ2-F1
#
_cell.length_a   1.000
_cell.length_b   1.000
_cell.length_c   1.000
_cell.angle_alpha   90.00
_cell.angle_beta   90.00
_cell.angle_gamma   90.00
#
_symmetry.space_group_name_H-M   'P 1'
#
loop_
_entity.id
_entity.type
_entity.pdbx_description
1 polymer ?
#
loop_
_entity_poly.entity_id
_entity_poly.type
_entity_poly.pdbx_seq_one_letter_code
_entity_poly.pdbx_strand_id
1 'polypeptide(L)'
;MDITVPAEWEALRARLLNGRPWRLLMVAGPINAGKTTLACWLAEQLQAQTRTLFLDADPGQSLIGPPTTLALSALPLHPERWLKLRFVGHISPEGHLLQMLSGLVRLVEAARRHRAQRLVIDLPGHMANEAGRELFFQMLDVLRPDYVVALQRDAELEPVLQCFRRSRRPRIIRLAVAEAVQERDRWMRSSYRRDRFQRYFAEARLRRLSVRARGLHGMVPALDNPEAVRHRLVALCDRYGFARVLGIVTRYDADLQWLYLWAPPFQAREIATIQFGRFRLDPAEVRSGMQRQYLPLRKASFRTDASES
;
A
#
# COMPACT_ATOMS: atom_id res chain seq x y z
N MET A 1 -3.37 14.58 -18.23
CA MET A 1 -2.02 15.04 -17.88
C MET A 1 -1.14 14.05 -18.58
N ASP A 2 -0.69 14.43 -19.76
CA ASP A 2 0.36 13.71 -20.44
C ASP A 2 1.61 13.88 -19.56
N ILE A 3 2.21 12.77 -19.16
CA ILE A 3 3.47 12.79 -18.42
C ILE A 3 4.55 12.60 -19.49
N THR A 4 5.34 13.63 -19.73
CA THR A 4 6.56 13.51 -20.53
C THR A 4 7.49 12.57 -19.80
N VAL A 5 7.87 11.47 -20.45
CA VAL A 5 8.73 10.46 -19.85
C VAL A 5 10.17 10.98 -19.85
N PRO A 6 10.82 11.16 -18.68
CA PRO A 6 12.22 11.58 -18.63
C PRO A 6 13.14 10.52 -19.27
N ALA A 7 14.22 10.96 -19.91
CA ALA A 7 15.19 10.05 -20.53
C ALA A 7 15.79 9.05 -19.52
N GLU A 8 15.92 9.44 -18.25
CA GLU A 8 16.41 8.56 -17.18
C GLU A 8 15.44 7.41 -16.89
N TRP A 9 14.13 7.61 -17.09
CA TRP A 9 13.12 6.56 -16.90
C TRP A 9 13.22 5.53 -18.02
N GLU A 10 13.39 5.97 -19.27
CA GLU A 10 13.64 5.07 -20.40
C GLU A 10 14.95 4.31 -20.25
N ALA A 11 16.03 4.98 -19.83
CA ALA A 11 17.30 4.31 -19.53
C ALA A 11 17.14 3.25 -18.42
N LEU A 12 16.38 3.55 -17.37
CA LEU A 12 16.05 2.59 -16.31
C LEU A 12 15.24 1.41 -16.85
N ARG A 13 14.19 1.65 -17.65
CA ARG A 13 13.39 0.61 -18.29
C ARG A 13 14.26 -0.29 -19.16
N ALA A 14 15.08 0.27 -20.04
CA ALA A 14 16.00 -0.48 -20.89
C ALA A 14 16.96 -1.34 -20.06
N ARG A 15 17.51 -0.79 -18.97
CA ARG A 15 18.37 -1.52 -18.03
C ARG A 15 17.64 -2.68 -17.34
N LEU A 16 16.38 -2.51 -16.97
CA LEU A 16 15.57 -3.56 -16.34
C LEU A 16 15.12 -4.65 -17.33
N LEU A 17 14.90 -4.30 -18.60
CA LEU A 17 14.53 -5.25 -19.64
C LEU A 17 15.73 -6.06 -20.16
N ASN A 18 16.83 -5.38 -20.46
CA ASN A 18 18.00 -5.96 -21.14
C ASN A 18 19.11 -6.40 -20.16
N GLY A 19 18.98 -6.04 -18.88
CA GLY A 19 19.95 -6.37 -17.85
C GLY A 19 19.85 -7.81 -17.34
N ARG A 20 20.53 -8.08 -16.22
CA ARG A 20 20.48 -9.41 -15.59
C ARG A 20 19.07 -9.78 -15.15
N PRO A 21 18.69 -11.07 -15.19
CA PRO A 21 17.41 -11.53 -14.69
C PRO A 21 17.16 -11.08 -13.24
N TRP A 22 15.94 -10.63 -12.99
CA TRP A 22 15.51 -10.13 -11.70
C TRP A 22 14.02 -10.43 -11.49
N ARG A 23 13.60 -10.43 -10.23
CA ARG A 23 12.23 -10.74 -9.81
C ARG A 23 11.63 -9.63 -8.98
N LEU A 24 12.42 -8.95 -8.15
CA LEU A 24 11.92 -7.96 -7.20
C LEU A 24 12.59 -6.60 -7.37
N LEU A 25 11.79 -5.58 -7.66
CA LEU A 25 12.17 -4.18 -7.71
C LEU A 25 11.41 -3.41 -6.62
N MET A 26 12.13 -2.61 -5.84
CA MET A 26 11.52 -1.63 -4.94
C MET A 26 11.80 -0.21 -5.41
N VAL A 27 10.82 0.67 -5.24
CA VAL A 27 10.94 2.10 -5.51
C VAL A 27 10.81 2.85 -4.18
N ALA A 28 11.85 3.60 -3.80
CA ALA A 28 12.00 4.27 -2.51
C ALA A 28 12.34 5.75 -2.71
N GLY A 29 12.04 6.58 -1.71
CA GLY A 29 12.31 8.03 -1.76
C GLY A 29 11.42 8.85 -0.82
N PRO A 30 11.64 10.16 -0.73
CA PRO A 30 10.81 11.02 0.11
C PRO A 30 9.38 11.12 -0.41
N ILE A 31 8.51 11.73 0.40
CA ILE A 31 7.13 12.05 0.00
C ILE A 31 7.19 12.98 -1.22
N ASN A 32 6.29 12.78 -2.19
CA ASN A 32 6.18 13.57 -3.43
C ASN A 32 7.38 13.54 -4.39
N ALA A 33 8.28 12.58 -4.24
CA ALA A 33 9.36 12.32 -5.18
C ALA A 33 8.89 11.71 -6.54
N GLY A 34 7.60 11.49 -6.77
CA GLY A 34 7.12 10.81 -7.97
C GLY A 34 7.27 9.27 -7.97
N LYS A 35 7.55 8.66 -6.80
CA LYS A 35 7.73 7.20 -6.63
C LYS A 35 6.59 6.37 -7.21
N THR A 36 5.37 6.65 -6.80
CA THR A 36 4.16 5.94 -7.25
C THR A 36 4.00 6.06 -8.76
N THR A 37 4.22 7.26 -9.31
CA THR A 37 4.16 7.49 -10.76
C THR A 37 5.20 6.66 -11.51
N LEU A 38 6.46 6.68 -11.07
CA LEU A 38 7.53 5.89 -11.67
C LEU A 38 7.26 4.38 -11.54
N ALA A 39 6.84 3.93 -10.35
CA ALA A 39 6.57 2.52 -10.08
C ALA A 39 5.43 1.99 -10.97
N CYS A 40 4.34 2.75 -11.10
CA CYS A 40 3.23 2.41 -12.00
C CYS A 40 3.69 2.35 -13.45
N TRP A 41 4.40 3.38 -13.91
CA TRP A 41 4.94 3.43 -15.27
C TRP A 41 5.83 2.22 -15.56
N LEU A 42 6.81 1.93 -14.71
CA LEU A 42 7.68 0.77 -14.85
C LEU A 42 6.90 -0.53 -14.88
N ALA A 43 5.92 -0.71 -13.98
CA ALA A 43 5.13 -1.94 -13.95
C ALA A 43 4.38 -2.16 -15.27
N GLU A 44 3.75 -1.12 -15.82
CA GLU A 44 3.07 -1.16 -17.12
C GLU A 44 4.04 -1.47 -18.27
N GLN A 45 5.19 -0.81 -18.31
CA GLN A 45 6.20 -1.05 -19.36
C GLN A 45 6.78 -2.47 -19.34
N LEU A 46 6.97 -3.03 -18.14
CA LEU A 46 7.50 -4.39 -17.96
C LEU A 46 6.46 -5.48 -18.25
N GLN A 47 5.17 -5.17 -18.07
CA GLN A 47 4.05 -6.09 -18.30
C GLN A 47 3.94 -6.54 -19.76
N ALA A 48 4.41 -5.73 -20.70
CA ALA A 48 4.40 -6.05 -22.13
C ALA A 48 5.25 -7.29 -22.48
N GLN A 49 6.26 -7.62 -21.66
CA GLN A 49 7.19 -8.73 -21.94
C GLN A 49 7.17 -9.82 -20.86
N THR A 50 6.73 -9.49 -19.65
CA THR A 50 6.83 -10.39 -18.50
C THR A 50 5.61 -10.24 -17.61
N ARG A 51 5.15 -11.35 -17.01
CA ARG A 51 4.04 -11.33 -16.06
C ARG A 51 4.43 -10.53 -14.81
N THR A 52 4.04 -9.27 -14.78
CA THR A 52 4.40 -8.29 -13.76
C THR A 52 3.20 -8.04 -12.85
N LEU A 53 3.45 -8.07 -11.54
CA LEU A 53 2.47 -7.61 -10.55
C LEU A 53 2.99 -6.33 -9.87
N PHE A 54 2.07 -5.61 -9.25
CA PHE A 54 2.35 -4.39 -8.50
C PHE A 54 1.97 -4.58 -7.04
N LEU A 55 2.83 -4.13 -6.12
CA LEU A 55 2.55 -4.08 -4.70
C LEU A 55 2.57 -2.61 -4.24
N ASP A 56 1.40 -2.09 -3.92
CA ASP A 56 1.24 -0.81 -3.23
C ASP A 56 1.51 -1.02 -1.74
N ALA A 57 2.62 -0.48 -1.24
CA ALA A 57 3.04 -0.61 0.14
C ALA A 57 2.87 0.67 0.97
N ASP A 58 2.15 1.68 0.48
CA ASP A 58 1.88 2.90 1.25
C ASP A 58 0.50 2.83 1.93
N PRO A 59 0.43 2.52 3.24
CA PRO A 59 -0.85 2.48 3.95
C PRO A 59 -1.43 3.88 4.18
N GLY A 60 -0.63 4.93 4.01
CA GLY A 60 -1.04 6.31 4.18
C GLY A 60 -1.61 6.91 2.92
N GLN A 61 -1.08 6.60 1.75
CA GLN A 61 -1.50 7.15 0.45
C GLN A 61 -1.77 6.04 -0.56
N SER A 62 -2.59 5.07 -0.17
CA SER A 62 -2.85 3.88 -0.98
C SER A 62 -3.52 4.21 -2.32
N LEU A 63 -2.82 3.86 -3.41
CA LEU A 63 -3.29 3.85 -4.77
C LEU A 63 -4.32 2.72 -4.99
N ILE A 64 -4.09 1.56 -4.37
CA ILE A 64 -4.90 0.34 -4.55
C ILE A 64 -5.39 -0.12 -3.18
N GLY A 65 -6.69 -0.42 -3.09
CA GLY A 65 -7.30 -0.75 -1.81
C GLY A 65 -7.51 0.47 -0.91
N PRO A 66 -8.22 0.28 0.22
CA PRO A 66 -8.44 1.36 1.18
C PRO A 66 -7.12 1.74 1.88
N PRO A 67 -7.01 2.97 2.41
CA PRO A 67 -5.93 3.32 3.32
C PRO A 67 -5.85 2.34 4.49
N THR A 68 -4.69 2.29 5.16
CA THR A 68 -4.30 1.34 6.21
C THR A 68 -4.02 -0.09 5.73
N THR A 69 -3.91 -0.29 4.41
CA THR A 69 -3.61 -1.59 3.81
C THR A 69 -2.38 -1.54 2.91
N LEU A 70 -1.83 -2.71 2.65
CA LEU A 70 -0.90 -2.97 1.56
C LEU A 70 -1.63 -3.85 0.54
N ALA A 71 -1.44 -3.60 -0.75
CA ALA A 71 -2.21 -4.24 -1.80
C ALA A 71 -1.34 -4.84 -2.89
N LEU A 72 -1.55 -6.13 -3.18
CA LEU A 72 -1.03 -6.78 -4.38
C LEU A 72 -2.08 -6.72 -5.48
N SER A 73 -1.70 -6.26 -6.68
CA SER A 73 -2.58 -6.17 -7.84
C SER A 73 -1.94 -6.70 -9.12
N ALA A 74 -2.81 -7.17 -10.01
CA ALA A 74 -2.47 -7.36 -11.41
C ALA A 74 -2.57 -6.03 -12.17
N LEU A 75 -1.98 -6.00 -13.36
CA LEU A 75 -2.09 -4.91 -14.33
C LEU A 75 -3.21 -5.22 -15.33
N PRO A 76 -3.93 -4.20 -15.86
CA PRO A 76 -3.83 -2.78 -15.50
C PRO A 76 -4.32 -2.50 -14.07
N LEU A 77 -3.70 -1.51 -13.40
CA LEU A 77 -4.05 -1.18 -12.02
C LEU A 77 -5.47 -0.60 -11.95
N HIS A 78 -6.22 -1.00 -10.93
CA HIS A 78 -7.52 -0.42 -10.63
C HIS A 78 -7.64 -0.18 -9.11
N PRO A 79 -8.02 1.02 -8.63
CA PRO A 79 -7.97 1.35 -7.22
C PRO A 79 -8.86 0.46 -6.33
N GLU A 80 -9.91 -0.11 -6.93
CA GLU A 80 -10.92 -0.95 -6.28
C GLU A 80 -10.77 -2.44 -6.62
N ARG A 81 -9.72 -2.84 -7.35
CA ARG A 81 -9.48 -4.26 -7.66
C ARG A 81 -8.06 -4.63 -7.24
N TRP A 82 -7.96 -5.67 -6.43
CA TRP A 82 -6.71 -6.20 -5.90
C TRP A 82 -6.78 -7.73 -5.88
N LEU A 83 -5.61 -8.38 -5.91
CA LEU A 83 -5.49 -9.82 -5.74
C LEU A 83 -5.54 -10.18 -4.25
N LYS A 84 -4.79 -9.45 -3.42
CA LYS A 84 -4.65 -9.69 -1.98
C LYS A 84 -4.42 -8.37 -1.24
N LEU A 85 -4.99 -8.26 -0.04
CA LEU A 85 -4.75 -7.18 0.90
C LEU A 85 -4.13 -7.70 2.19
N ARG A 86 -3.23 -6.92 2.76
CA ARG A 86 -2.77 -7.07 4.15
C ARG A 86 -3.14 -5.81 4.92
N PHE A 87 -3.69 -5.99 6.11
CA PHE A 87 -4.09 -4.88 6.96
C PHE A 87 -2.94 -4.48 7.87
N VAL A 88 -2.55 -3.21 7.79
CA VAL A 88 -1.57 -2.60 8.70
C VAL A 88 -2.30 -2.08 9.94
N GLY A 89 -3.50 -1.53 9.75
CA GLY A 89 -4.34 -1.02 10.83
C GLY A 89 -4.02 0.41 11.27
N HIS A 90 -3.17 1.11 10.51
CA HIS A 90 -2.83 2.51 10.68
C HIS A 90 -2.31 3.13 9.38
N ILE A 91 -2.40 4.45 9.24
CA ILE A 91 -1.96 5.20 8.05
C ILE A 91 -0.47 5.58 8.08
N SER A 92 0.14 5.53 9.27
CA SER A 92 1.58 5.72 9.45
C SER A 92 2.21 4.37 9.79
N PRO A 93 3.34 4.00 9.16
CA PRO A 93 4.12 2.82 9.55
C PRO A 93 4.61 2.87 11.00
N GLU A 94 4.80 4.06 11.57
CA GLU A 94 5.24 4.23 12.96
C GLU A 94 4.28 3.53 13.95
N GLY A 95 4.84 2.77 14.89
CA GLY A 95 4.09 1.91 15.81
C GLY A 95 3.48 0.64 15.17
N HIS A 96 3.72 0.40 13.87
CA HIS A 96 3.15 -0.72 13.10
C HIS A 96 4.19 -1.41 12.19
N LEU A 97 5.47 -1.34 12.58
CA LEU A 97 6.60 -1.87 11.78
C LEU A 97 6.46 -3.37 11.51
N LEU A 98 6.02 -4.15 12.50
CA LEU A 98 5.81 -5.60 12.36
C LEU A 98 4.71 -5.92 11.33
N GLN A 99 3.59 -5.19 11.39
CA GLN A 99 2.47 -5.37 10.45
C GLN A 99 2.89 -4.99 9.03
N MET A 100 3.69 -3.93 8.87
CA MET A 100 4.27 -3.52 7.59
C MET A 100 5.18 -4.61 7.02
N LEU A 101 6.18 -5.05 7.79
CA LEU A 101 7.17 -6.03 7.34
C LEU A 101 6.52 -7.40 7.05
N SER A 102 5.71 -7.90 7.99
CA SER A 102 4.95 -9.15 7.79
C SER A 102 4.00 -9.04 6.60
N GLY A 103 3.28 -7.91 6.46
CA GLY A 103 2.38 -7.66 5.35
C GLY A 103 3.09 -7.73 4.00
N LEU A 104 4.23 -7.06 3.87
CA LEU A 104 5.07 -7.08 2.69
C LEU A 104 5.55 -8.48 2.33
N VAL A 105 6.17 -9.20 3.29
CA VAL A 105 6.66 -10.57 3.06
C VAL A 105 5.56 -11.47 2.53
N ARG A 106 4.38 -11.42 3.17
CA ARG A 106 3.24 -12.27 2.77
C ARG A 106 2.65 -11.90 1.41
N LEU A 107 2.68 -10.63 1.02
CA LEU A 107 2.25 -10.20 -0.31
C LEU A 107 3.28 -10.53 -1.39
N VAL A 108 4.58 -10.47 -1.09
CA VAL A 108 5.64 -10.95 -1.99
C VAL A 108 5.50 -12.45 -2.24
N GLU A 109 5.23 -13.25 -1.20
CA GLU A 109 4.92 -14.67 -1.39
C GLU A 109 3.63 -14.88 -2.18
N ALA A 110 2.58 -14.09 -1.94
CA ALA A 110 1.36 -14.16 -2.72
C ALA A 110 1.63 -13.87 -4.20
N ALA A 111 2.47 -12.88 -4.52
CA ALA A 111 2.88 -12.58 -5.89
C ALA A 111 3.54 -13.79 -6.56
N ARG A 112 4.43 -14.50 -5.84
CA ARG A 112 5.03 -15.75 -6.32
C ARG A 112 3.98 -16.84 -6.56
N ARG A 113 3.02 -17.02 -5.66
CA ARG A 113 1.89 -17.96 -5.83
C ARG A 113 1.00 -17.60 -7.03
N HIS A 114 0.88 -16.31 -7.34
CA HIS A 114 0.23 -15.79 -8.55
C HIS A 114 1.11 -15.83 -9.82
N ARG A 115 2.24 -16.55 -9.75
CA ARG A 115 3.21 -16.76 -10.85
C ARG A 115 3.78 -15.47 -11.42
N ALA A 116 3.93 -14.43 -10.60
CA ALA A 116 4.62 -13.21 -11.00
C ALA A 116 6.07 -13.53 -11.39
N GLN A 117 6.47 -13.13 -12.59
CA GLN A 117 7.86 -13.16 -13.03
C GLN A 117 8.63 -11.95 -12.50
N ARG A 118 7.95 -10.80 -12.45
CA ARG A 118 8.46 -9.55 -11.86
C ARG A 118 7.44 -8.98 -10.88
N LEU A 119 7.95 -8.37 -9.82
CA LEU A 119 7.16 -7.62 -8.85
C LEU A 119 7.79 -6.24 -8.67
N VAL A 120 6.99 -5.20 -8.89
CA VAL A 120 7.34 -3.81 -8.60
C VAL A 120 6.64 -3.42 -7.30
N ILE A 121 7.41 -2.94 -6.32
CA ILE A 121 6.91 -2.47 -5.03
C ILE A 121 7.07 -0.96 -4.95
N ASP A 122 5.97 -0.25 -4.75
CA ASP A 122 5.96 1.17 -4.38
C ASP A 122 5.97 1.31 -2.86
N LEU A 123 7.06 1.85 -2.31
CA LEU A 123 7.23 2.00 -0.86
C LEU A 123 6.63 3.32 -0.35
N PRO A 124 6.25 3.38 0.94
CA PRO A 124 5.79 4.62 1.53
C PRO A 124 6.87 5.70 1.46
N GLY A 125 6.45 6.96 1.53
CA GLY A 125 7.38 8.07 1.64
C GLY A 125 8.37 7.87 2.80
N HIS A 126 9.66 8.08 2.53
CA HIS A 126 10.71 7.93 3.52
C HIS A 126 10.46 8.78 4.76
N MET A 127 10.60 8.16 5.93
CA MET A 127 10.53 8.83 7.23
C MET A 127 11.95 9.04 7.73
N ALA A 128 12.35 10.30 7.91
CA ALA A 128 13.69 10.70 8.34
C ALA A 128 13.93 10.52 9.86
N ASN A 129 13.35 9.49 10.46
CA ASN A 129 13.54 9.13 11.87
C ASN A 129 14.16 7.73 12.00
N GLU A 130 14.56 7.34 13.21
CA GLU A 130 15.17 6.02 13.47
C GLU A 130 14.27 4.86 13.08
N ALA A 131 12.99 4.92 13.45
CA ALA A 131 12.02 3.89 13.10
C ALA A 131 11.86 3.71 11.58
N GLY A 132 11.88 4.81 10.82
CA GLY A 132 11.80 4.77 9.36
C GLY A 132 13.04 4.23 8.68
N ARG A 133 14.22 4.59 9.18
CA ARG A 133 15.51 4.02 8.72
C ARG A 133 15.55 2.52 9.01
N GLU A 134 15.18 2.11 10.21
CA GLU A 134 15.14 0.71 10.60
C GLU A 134 14.13 -0.08 9.75
N LEU A 135 12.92 0.46 9.55
CA LEU A 135 11.92 -0.18 8.70
C LEU A 135 12.44 -0.40 7.28
N PHE A 136 13.06 0.63 6.69
CA PHE A 136 13.59 0.52 5.34
C PHE A 136 14.74 -0.50 5.27
N PHE A 137 15.65 -0.50 6.25
CA PHE A 137 16.70 -1.50 6.34
C PHE A 137 16.13 -2.92 6.40
N GLN A 138 15.17 -3.18 7.30
CA GLN A 138 14.54 -4.48 7.47
C GLN A 138 13.76 -4.93 6.23
N MET A 139 13.10 -4.01 5.51
CA MET A 139 12.47 -4.32 4.23
C MET A 139 13.50 -4.82 3.21
N LEU A 140 14.66 -4.17 3.10
CA LEU A 140 15.72 -4.59 2.19
C LEU A 140 16.36 -5.93 2.61
N ASP A 141 16.65 -6.10 3.89
CA ASP A 141 17.29 -7.31 4.42
C ASP A 141 16.42 -8.56 4.28
N VAL A 142 15.14 -8.46 4.66
CA VAL A 142 14.22 -9.59 4.64
C VAL A 142 13.77 -9.94 3.22
N LEU A 143 13.45 -8.94 2.39
CA LEU A 143 12.92 -9.19 1.04
C LEU A 143 14.02 -9.42 0.00
N ARG A 144 15.26 -8.99 0.29
CA ARG A 144 16.44 -9.12 -0.58
C ARG A 144 16.14 -8.77 -2.05
N PRO A 145 15.65 -7.55 -2.33
CA PRO A 145 15.30 -7.15 -3.69
C PRO A 145 16.50 -7.23 -4.63
N ASP A 146 16.25 -7.47 -5.91
CA ASP A 146 17.29 -7.44 -6.94
C ASP A 146 17.73 -6.01 -7.23
N TYR A 147 16.75 -5.10 -7.28
CA TYR A 147 16.94 -3.68 -7.53
C TYR A 147 16.20 -2.83 -6.51
N VAL A 148 16.82 -1.72 -6.14
CA VAL A 148 16.18 -0.59 -5.45
C VAL A 148 16.41 0.65 -6.31
N VAL A 149 15.32 1.29 -6.71
CA VAL A 149 15.36 2.61 -7.32
C VAL A 149 15.12 3.63 -6.21
N ALA A 150 16.15 4.42 -5.93
CA ALA A 150 16.22 5.42 -4.89
C ALA A 150 16.03 6.80 -5.52
N LEU A 151 14.84 7.36 -5.36
CA LEU A 151 14.52 8.73 -5.74
C LEU A 151 14.93 9.63 -4.58
N GLN A 152 15.87 10.53 -4.81
CA GLN A 152 16.44 11.37 -3.76
C GLN A 152 16.74 12.76 -4.28
N ARG A 153 16.63 13.76 -3.41
CA ARG A 153 17.14 15.11 -3.70
C ARG A 153 18.61 15.20 -3.31
N ASP A 154 18.87 14.75 -2.10
CA ASP A 154 20.20 14.71 -1.50
C ASP A 154 20.56 13.25 -1.15
N ALA A 155 21.01 13.01 0.07
CA ALA A 155 21.45 11.72 0.57
C ALA A 155 20.44 11.10 1.58
N GLU A 156 19.15 11.44 1.49
CA GLU A 156 18.14 11.10 2.50
C GLU A 156 18.03 9.58 2.79
N LEU A 157 18.17 8.72 1.78
CA LEU A 157 18.14 7.25 1.91
C LEU A 157 19.51 6.63 2.17
N GLU A 158 20.60 7.40 2.03
CA GLU A 158 21.95 6.87 2.14
C GLU A 158 22.27 6.22 3.50
N PRO A 159 21.80 6.71 4.66
CA PRO A 159 22.05 6.03 5.94
C PRO A 159 21.68 4.54 5.94
N VAL A 160 20.71 4.12 5.12
CA VAL A 160 20.34 2.71 4.95
C VAL A 160 21.02 2.09 3.73
N LEU A 161 21.02 2.78 2.58
CA LEU A 161 21.56 2.24 1.32
C LEU A 161 23.07 1.93 1.41
N GLN A 162 23.81 2.68 2.24
CA GLN A 162 25.24 2.47 2.45
C GLN A 162 25.57 1.12 3.08
N CYS A 163 24.68 0.58 3.92
CA CYS A 163 24.82 -0.73 4.54
C CYS A 163 24.91 -1.87 3.50
N PHE A 164 24.40 -1.65 2.28
CA PHE A 164 24.38 -2.63 1.21
C PHE A 164 25.45 -2.40 0.14
N ARG A 165 26.36 -1.42 0.30
CA ARG A 165 27.40 -1.09 -0.70
C ARG A 165 28.33 -2.26 -1.07
N ARG A 166 28.63 -3.13 -0.10
CA ARG A 166 29.47 -4.33 -0.30
C ARG A 166 28.64 -5.58 -0.61
N SER A 167 27.31 -5.46 -0.62
CA SER A 167 26.40 -6.56 -0.88
C SER A 167 26.17 -6.72 -2.39
N ARG A 168 26.01 -7.97 -2.86
CA ARG A 168 25.65 -8.23 -4.27
C ARG A 168 24.21 -7.79 -4.59
N ARG A 169 23.36 -7.68 -3.56
CA ARG A 169 21.96 -7.24 -3.64
C ARG A 169 21.58 -6.40 -2.42
N PRO A 170 20.71 -5.39 -2.58
CA PRO A 170 20.15 -4.94 -3.86
C PRO A 170 21.17 -4.18 -4.72
N ARG A 171 20.91 -4.16 -6.04
CA ARG A 171 21.55 -3.18 -6.94
C ARG A 171 20.83 -1.85 -6.79
N ILE A 172 21.55 -0.84 -6.34
CA ILE A 172 21.00 0.48 -6.05
C ILE A 172 21.12 1.35 -7.30
N ILE A 173 20.00 1.90 -7.76
CA ILE A 173 19.90 2.87 -8.85
C ILE A 173 19.40 4.17 -8.26
N ARG A 174 20.14 5.26 -8.42
CA ARG A 174 19.76 6.57 -7.87
C ARG A 174 19.21 7.44 -8.99
N LEU A 175 18.08 8.09 -8.73
CA LEU A 175 17.46 9.07 -9.61
C LEU A 175 17.25 10.37 -8.84
N ALA A 176 17.64 11.50 -9.43
CA ALA A 176 17.36 12.81 -8.88
C ALA A 176 15.87 13.16 -9.02
N VAL A 177 15.35 14.01 -8.13
CA VAL A 177 13.98 14.53 -8.21
C VAL A 177 13.96 16.05 -8.14
N ALA A 178 12.97 16.67 -8.79
CA ALA A 178 12.75 18.12 -8.74
C ALA A 178 12.27 18.57 -7.35
N GLU A 179 12.46 19.86 -7.03
CA GLU A 179 12.05 20.44 -5.74
C GLU A 179 10.55 20.30 -5.46
N ALA A 180 10.19 19.97 -4.21
CA ALA A 180 8.81 19.73 -3.77
C ALA A 180 8.25 20.89 -2.92
N VAL A 181 6.97 21.23 -3.10
CA VAL A 181 6.26 22.32 -2.37
C VAL A 181 5.47 21.75 -1.18
N GLN A 182 6.04 21.76 0.02
CA GLN A 182 5.60 20.94 1.17
C GLN A 182 4.22 21.24 1.81
N GLU A 183 3.72 22.47 1.84
CA GLU A 183 2.50 22.79 2.62
C GLU A 183 1.19 22.39 1.93
N ARG A 184 1.11 22.55 0.60
CA ARG A 184 -0.07 22.13 -0.19
C ARG A 184 -0.29 20.61 -0.13
N ASP A 185 0.77 19.86 0.16
CA ASP A 185 0.78 18.40 0.16
C ASP A 185 0.08 17.76 1.36
N ARG A 186 0.05 18.39 2.55
CA ARG A 186 -0.59 17.78 3.74
C ARG A 186 -2.11 17.70 3.61
N TRP A 187 -2.75 18.81 3.23
CA TRP A 187 -4.19 18.88 3.04
C TRP A 187 -4.66 17.98 1.90
N MET A 188 -3.95 18.02 0.77
CA MET A 188 -4.26 17.17 -0.39
C MET A 188 -4.20 15.68 -0.02
N ARG A 189 -3.18 15.25 0.73
CA ARG A 189 -3.06 13.86 1.21
C ARG A 189 -4.18 13.44 2.16
N SER A 190 -4.62 14.35 3.03
CA SER A 190 -5.75 14.08 3.93
C SER A 190 -7.07 13.95 3.16
N SER A 191 -7.31 14.87 2.22
CA SER A 191 -8.48 14.83 1.34
C SER A 191 -8.50 13.57 0.47
N TYR A 192 -7.36 13.20 -0.11
CA TYR A 192 -7.21 11.96 -0.88
C TYR A 192 -7.55 10.72 -0.05
N ARG A 193 -7.00 10.59 1.18
CA ARG A 193 -7.35 9.48 2.07
C ARG A 193 -8.84 9.40 2.38
N ARG A 194 -9.45 10.56 2.66
CA ARG A 194 -10.89 10.63 2.95
C ARG A 194 -11.71 10.14 1.75
N ASP A 195 -11.40 10.60 0.54
CA ASP A 195 -12.03 10.13 -0.70
C ASP A 195 -11.85 8.62 -0.90
N ARG A 196 -10.64 8.08 -0.66
CA ARG A 196 -10.38 6.63 -0.74
C ARG A 196 -11.23 5.83 0.24
N PHE A 197 -11.35 6.30 1.49
CA PHE A 197 -12.23 5.66 2.47
C PHE A 197 -13.71 5.77 2.09
N GLN A 198 -14.16 6.94 1.63
CA GLN A 198 -15.54 7.16 1.17
C GLN A 198 -15.92 6.19 0.05
N ARG A 199 -15.06 6.04 -0.97
CA ARG A 199 -15.28 5.08 -2.06
C ARG A 199 -15.33 3.65 -1.54
N TYR A 200 -14.38 3.27 -0.68
CA TYR A 200 -14.35 1.92 -0.13
C TYR A 200 -15.60 1.57 0.69
N PHE A 201 -16.09 2.52 1.49
CA PHE A 201 -17.26 2.35 2.36
C PHE A 201 -18.58 2.78 1.71
N ALA A 202 -18.62 3.07 0.40
CA ALA A 202 -19.82 3.59 -0.28
C ALA A 202 -21.02 2.63 -0.17
N GLU A 203 -20.78 1.31 -0.25
CA GLU A 203 -21.81 0.27 -0.12
C GLU A 203 -21.91 -0.31 1.30
N ALA A 204 -21.23 0.31 2.26
CA ALA A 204 -21.20 -0.22 3.61
C ALA A 204 -22.56 -0.05 4.31
N ARG A 205 -22.90 -1.04 5.12
CA ARG A 205 -24.11 -1.04 5.95
C ARG A 205 -23.74 -1.56 7.34
N LEU A 206 -24.64 -1.35 8.31
CA LEU A 206 -24.50 -1.98 9.61
C LEU A 206 -24.65 -3.49 9.44
N ARG A 207 -23.62 -4.23 9.82
CA ARG A 207 -23.54 -5.69 9.75
C ARG A 207 -23.13 -6.23 11.11
N ARG A 208 -23.42 -7.50 11.33
CA ARG A 208 -23.06 -8.23 12.55
C ARG A 208 -22.27 -9.47 12.19
N LEU A 209 -21.27 -9.80 12.99
CA LEU A 209 -20.44 -10.99 12.84
C LEU A 209 -20.23 -11.62 14.21
N SER A 210 -20.58 -12.91 14.35
CA SER A 210 -20.27 -13.67 15.56
C SER A 210 -18.76 -13.83 15.70
N VAL A 211 -18.22 -13.62 16.90
CA VAL A 211 -16.78 -13.83 17.18
C VAL A 211 -16.47 -15.18 17.82
N ARG A 212 -17.49 -15.97 18.22
CA ARG A 212 -17.33 -17.25 18.96
C ARG A 212 -16.34 -18.24 18.35
N ALA A 213 -16.31 -18.33 17.03
CA ALA A 213 -15.48 -19.28 16.29
C ALA A 213 -14.37 -18.57 15.47
N ARG A 214 -13.99 -17.34 15.84
CA ARG A 214 -13.02 -16.53 15.11
C ARG A 214 -11.92 -16.02 16.03
N GLY A 215 -10.68 -16.09 15.55
CA GLY A 215 -9.55 -15.50 16.28
C GLY A 215 -9.60 -13.97 16.22
N LEU A 216 -9.45 -13.31 17.36
CA LEU A 216 -9.25 -11.86 17.46
C LEU A 216 -7.77 -11.58 17.66
N HIS A 217 -7.17 -10.69 16.86
CA HIS A 217 -5.75 -10.37 16.99
C HIS A 217 -5.44 -8.94 16.54
N GLY A 218 -4.16 -8.57 16.58
CA GLY A 218 -3.70 -7.20 16.36
C GLY A 218 -3.83 -6.39 17.64
N MET A 219 -4.34 -5.16 17.51
CA MET A 219 -4.45 -4.21 18.62
C MET A 219 -5.85 -4.30 19.23
N VAL A 220 -6.20 -5.48 19.75
CA VAL A 220 -7.53 -5.77 20.32
C VAL A 220 -7.74 -4.88 21.57
N PRO A 221 -8.77 -4.03 21.60
CA PRO A 221 -9.07 -3.24 22.80
C PRO A 221 -9.71 -4.10 23.90
N ALA A 222 -9.84 -3.53 25.09
CA ALA A 222 -10.76 -4.04 26.11
C ALA A 222 -12.18 -4.05 25.52
N LEU A 223 -12.72 -5.24 25.21
CA LEU A 223 -13.96 -5.40 24.44
C LEU A 223 -15.22 -5.05 25.25
N ASP A 224 -15.11 -5.14 26.58
CA ASP A 224 -16.08 -4.71 27.57
C ASP A 224 -16.16 -3.18 27.72
N ASN A 225 -15.16 -2.43 27.22
CA ASN A 225 -15.18 -0.97 27.16
C ASN A 225 -15.74 -0.48 25.80
N PRO A 226 -16.98 0.05 25.75
CA PRO A 226 -17.58 0.49 24.49
C PRO A 226 -16.79 1.59 23.77
N GLU A 227 -16.19 2.53 24.51
CA GLU A 227 -15.39 3.62 23.93
C GLU A 227 -14.07 3.13 23.35
N ALA A 228 -13.46 2.13 23.99
CA ALA A 228 -12.25 1.52 23.48
C ALA A 228 -12.50 0.80 22.16
N VAL A 229 -13.69 0.21 21.98
CA VAL A 229 -14.09 -0.53 20.78
C VAL A 229 -14.61 0.38 19.65
N ARG A 230 -15.32 1.45 20.01
CA ARG A 230 -16.02 2.33 19.07
C ARG A 230 -15.08 2.95 18.04
N HIS A 231 -15.55 2.97 16.79
CA HIS A 231 -14.91 3.56 15.62
C HIS A 231 -13.57 2.96 15.24
N ARG A 232 -13.15 1.85 15.87
CA ARG A 232 -11.93 1.15 15.45
C ARG A 232 -12.11 0.55 14.07
N LEU A 233 -11.10 0.76 13.24
CA LEU A 233 -11.00 0.06 11.96
C LEU A 233 -10.47 -1.36 12.21
N VAL A 234 -11.18 -2.35 11.67
CA VAL A 234 -10.80 -3.75 11.70
C VAL A 234 -10.71 -4.31 10.28
N ALA A 235 -9.90 -5.36 10.10
CA ALA A 235 -9.96 -6.20 8.92
C ALA A 235 -10.56 -7.56 9.27
N LEU A 236 -11.52 -8.00 8.46
CA LEU A 236 -12.03 -9.36 8.46
C LEU A 236 -11.17 -10.16 7.49
N CYS A 237 -10.41 -11.12 8.02
CA CYS A 237 -9.41 -11.85 7.26
C CYS A 237 -9.85 -13.28 6.94
N ASP A 238 -9.40 -13.78 5.79
CA ASP A 238 -9.53 -15.19 5.42
C ASP A 238 -8.62 -16.09 6.27
N ARG A 239 -8.75 -17.42 6.09
CA ARG A 239 -7.92 -18.42 6.78
C ARG A 239 -6.41 -18.30 6.53
N TYR A 240 -6.02 -17.57 5.49
CA TYR A 240 -4.62 -17.31 5.18
C TYR A 240 -4.16 -15.97 5.77
N GLY A 241 -5.04 -15.21 6.45
CA GLY A 241 -4.73 -13.92 7.02
C GLY A 241 -4.72 -12.76 6.01
N PHE A 242 -5.28 -12.92 4.81
CA PHE A 242 -5.48 -11.79 3.91
C PHE A 242 -6.80 -11.09 4.23
N ALA A 243 -6.79 -9.76 4.23
CA ALA A 243 -8.00 -8.98 4.47
C ALA A 243 -8.98 -9.18 3.30
N ARG A 244 -10.22 -9.56 3.62
CA ARG A 244 -11.34 -9.69 2.67
C ARG A 244 -12.16 -8.41 2.65
N VAL A 245 -12.40 -7.85 3.82
CA VAL A 245 -13.14 -6.61 4.00
C VAL A 245 -12.64 -5.87 5.24
N LEU A 246 -12.69 -4.55 5.21
CA LEU A 246 -12.48 -3.68 6.37
C LEU A 246 -13.83 -3.25 6.91
N GLY A 247 -13.89 -3.08 8.23
CA GLY A 247 -15.09 -2.63 8.91
C GLY A 247 -14.75 -1.60 9.98
N ILE A 248 -15.70 -0.69 10.23
CA ILE A 248 -15.63 0.23 11.36
C ILE A 248 -16.49 -0.35 12.47
N VAL A 249 -15.89 -0.68 13.61
CA VAL A 249 -16.65 -1.26 14.73
C VAL A 249 -17.56 -0.21 15.35
N THR A 250 -18.83 -0.56 15.52
CA THR A 250 -19.82 0.29 16.17
C THR A 250 -20.04 -0.10 17.62
N ARG A 251 -20.12 -1.41 17.90
CA ARG A 251 -20.22 -1.97 19.25
C ARG A 251 -19.84 -3.44 19.26
N TYR A 252 -19.54 -3.95 20.45
CA TYR A 252 -19.42 -5.38 20.75
C TYR A 252 -20.49 -5.75 21.77
N ASP A 253 -21.17 -6.87 21.54
CA ASP A 253 -22.13 -7.47 22.45
C ASP A 253 -21.48 -8.69 23.10
N ALA A 254 -21.21 -8.60 24.40
CA ALA A 254 -20.46 -9.62 25.14
C ALA A 254 -21.29 -10.88 25.37
N ASP A 255 -22.59 -10.75 25.63
CA ASP A 255 -23.50 -11.86 25.93
C ASP A 255 -23.72 -12.72 24.68
N LEU A 256 -23.99 -12.06 23.54
CA LEU A 256 -24.16 -12.72 22.26
C LEU A 256 -22.84 -13.05 21.57
N GLN A 257 -21.73 -12.44 22.02
CA GLN A 257 -20.41 -12.49 21.40
C GLN A 257 -20.45 -12.07 19.93
N TRP A 258 -21.07 -10.92 19.67
CA TRP A 258 -21.29 -10.37 18.33
C TRP A 258 -20.59 -9.03 18.17
N LEU A 259 -19.82 -8.92 17.09
CA LEU A 259 -19.24 -7.66 16.65
C LEU A 259 -20.18 -6.99 15.66
N TYR A 260 -20.56 -5.75 15.94
CA TYR A 260 -21.32 -4.92 15.03
C TYR A 260 -20.37 -3.95 14.34
N LEU A 261 -20.47 -3.87 13.02
CA LEU A 261 -19.54 -3.11 12.19
C LEU A 261 -20.25 -2.48 11.00
N TRP A 262 -19.83 -1.28 10.64
CA TRP A 262 -20.12 -0.66 9.36
C TRP A 262 -19.13 -1.20 8.33
N ALA A 263 -19.61 -2.01 7.38
CA ALA A 263 -18.74 -2.64 6.39
C ALA A 263 -19.43 -2.90 5.05
N PRO A 264 -18.67 -2.91 3.94
CA PRO A 264 -19.13 -3.43 2.66
C PRO A 264 -19.65 -4.87 2.76
N PRO A 265 -20.38 -5.38 1.73
CA PRO A 265 -20.82 -6.77 1.69
C PRO A 265 -19.67 -7.76 1.88
N PHE A 266 -19.90 -8.81 2.70
CA PHE A 266 -18.95 -9.92 2.87
C PHE A 266 -19.69 -11.20 3.23
N GLN A 267 -19.04 -12.34 2.96
CA GLN A 267 -19.54 -13.66 3.36
C GLN A 267 -18.91 -14.08 4.68
N ALA A 268 -19.70 -14.19 5.74
CA ALA A 268 -19.19 -14.53 7.08
C ALA A 268 -18.39 -15.85 7.10
N ARG A 269 -18.78 -16.85 6.31
CA ARG A 269 -18.08 -18.14 6.20
C ARG A 269 -16.65 -18.05 5.68
N GLU A 270 -16.30 -16.98 4.98
CA GLU A 270 -14.93 -16.77 4.48
C GLU A 270 -14.02 -16.13 5.53
N ILE A 271 -14.59 -15.61 6.61
CA ILE A 271 -13.85 -14.88 7.64
C ILE A 271 -13.42 -15.84 8.75
N ALA A 272 -12.11 -16.01 8.90
CA ALA A 272 -11.49 -16.84 9.92
C ALA A 272 -11.03 -16.03 11.15
N THR A 273 -10.51 -14.82 10.93
CA THR A 273 -10.00 -13.96 12.01
C THR A 273 -10.41 -12.50 11.83
N ILE A 274 -10.42 -11.74 12.92
CA ILE A 274 -10.65 -10.30 12.93
C ILE A 274 -9.39 -9.62 13.48
N GLN A 275 -8.74 -8.81 12.64
CA GLN A 275 -7.57 -8.03 13.02
C GLN A 275 -7.98 -6.61 13.41
N PHE A 276 -7.66 -6.21 14.64
CA PHE A 276 -7.91 -4.85 15.13
C PHE A 276 -6.73 -3.92 14.83
N GLY A 277 -7.04 -2.74 14.29
CA GLY A 277 -6.10 -1.64 14.11
C GLY A 277 -6.14 -0.63 15.25
N ARG A 278 -5.22 0.34 15.21
CA ARG A 278 -5.28 1.54 16.06
C ARG A 278 -6.02 2.70 15.40
N PHE A 279 -6.13 2.69 14.08
CA PHE A 279 -6.83 3.74 13.35
C PHE A 279 -8.31 3.77 13.75
N ARG A 280 -8.80 4.99 14.05
CA ARG A 280 -10.21 5.25 14.27
C ARG A 280 -10.75 6.04 13.10
N LEU A 281 -11.96 5.69 12.68
CA LEU A 281 -12.67 6.31 11.58
C LEU A 281 -14.13 6.42 11.98
N ASP A 282 -14.67 7.64 12.04
CA ASP A 282 -16.10 7.80 12.28
C ASP A 282 -16.88 7.39 11.02
N PRO A 283 -17.90 6.52 11.12
CA PRO A 283 -18.78 6.23 9.97
C PRO A 283 -19.37 7.48 9.32
N ALA A 284 -19.59 8.58 10.06
CA ALA A 284 -20.08 9.84 9.51
C ALA A 284 -19.09 10.49 8.52
N GLU A 285 -17.78 10.33 8.72
CA GLU A 285 -16.75 10.87 7.81
C GLU A 285 -16.78 10.20 6.43
N VAL A 286 -17.29 8.97 6.36
CA VAL A 286 -17.35 8.17 5.12
C VAL A 286 -18.74 8.02 4.53
N ARG A 287 -19.80 8.39 5.26
CA ARG A 287 -21.19 8.38 4.78
C ARG A 287 -21.53 9.57 3.87
N SER A 288 -20.84 10.70 4.04
CA SER A 288 -21.12 11.95 3.33
C SER A 288 -20.30 12.05 2.04
N GLY A 289 -20.91 11.72 0.89
CA GLY A 289 -20.21 11.78 -0.39
C GLY A 289 -21.09 11.54 -1.63
N MET A 290 -22.27 12.14 -1.70
CA MET A 290 -22.93 12.38 -3.00
C MET A 290 -22.50 13.76 -3.49
N GLN A 291 -22.01 13.84 -4.73
CA GLN A 291 -21.50 15.02 -5.45
C GLN A 291 -20.09 15.54 -5.09
N ARG A 292 -19.06 14.89 -5.64
CA ARG A 292 -18.07 15.61 -6.46
C ARG A 292 -17.71 14.72 -7.65
N GLN A 293 -18.10 15.13 -8.86
CA GLN A 293 -17.56 14.56 -10.09
C GLN A 293 -16.03 14.69 -10.03
N TYR A 294 -15.30 13.57 -9.96
CA TYR A 294 -13.87 13.60 -10.18
C TYR A 294 -13.41 12.49 -11.10
N LEU A 295 -12.48 12.91 -11.94
CA LEU A 295 -11.88 12.23 -13.07
C LEU A 295 -11.54 10.76 -12.75
N PRO A 296 -11.78 9.83 -13.69
CA PRO A 296 -11.16 8.51 -13.62
C PRO A 296 -9.65 8.70 -13.43
N LEU A 297 -8.96 7.72 -12.83
CA LEU A 297 -7.50 7.63 -12.94
C LEU A 297 -7.16 7.99 -14.38
N ARG A 298 -6.61 9.18 -14.61
CA ARG A 298 -6.25 9.59 -15.95
C ARG A 298 -5.25 8.52 -16.35
N LYS A 299 -5.55 7.76 -17.41
CA LYS A 299 -4.49 7.06 -18.14
C LYS A 299 -3.40 8.11 -18.29
N ALA A 300 -2.28 7.93 -17.60
CA ALA A 300 -1.10 8.67 -17.95
C ALA A 300 -0.74 8.14 -19.33
N SER A 301 -1.15 8.86 -20.37
CA SER A 301 -0.60 8.66 -21.70
C SER A 301 0.84 9.12 -21.60
N PHE A 302 1.73 8.14 -21.49
CA PHE A 302 3.16 8.36 -21.53
C PHE A 302 3.54 8.57 -22.99
N ARG A 303 4.08 9.75 -23.30
CA ARG A 303 4.66 10.04 -24.62
C ARG A 303 6.17 9.93 -24.51
N THR A 304 6.76 9.15 -25.41
CA THR A 304 8.20 9.15 -25.65
C THR A 304 8.52 10.30 -26.60
N ASP A 305 9.48 11.16 -26.25
CA ASP A 305 10.11 12.04 -27.24
C ASP A 305 10.92 11.16 -28.19
N ALA A 306 10.26 10.68 -29.26
CA ALA A 306 10.99 10.28 -30.44
C ALA A 306 11.49 11.57 -31.08
N SER A 307 12.80 11.81 -30.99
CA SER A 307 13.47 12.76 -31.86
C SER A 307 13.26 12.30 -33.30
N GLU A 308 12.26 12.87 -33.97
CA GLU A 308 12.23 12.93 -35.42
C GLU A 308 13.37 13.87 -35.85
N SER A 309 14.40 13.25 -36.41
CA SER A 309 15.38 13.84 -37.31
C SER A 309 15.23 13.17 -38.66
#